data_AF-A0A6N7MAL5-F1
#
_entry.id   AF-A0A6N7MAL5-F1
#
_cell.length_a   1.000
_cell.length_b   1.000
_cell.length_c   1.000
_cell.angle_alpha   90.00
_cell.angle_beta   90.00
_cell.angle_gamma   90.00
#
_symmetry.space_group_name_H-M   'P 1'
#
loop_
_entity.id
_entity.type
_entity.pdbx_description
1 polymer ?
#
loop_
_entity_poly.entity_id
_entity_poly.type
_entity_poly.pdbx_seq_one_letter_code
_entity_poly.pdbx_strand_id
1 'polypeptide(L)' 'MGFFQQILNAISPQLRKLVVEFILSLKEKAAATDNPLDDIVVALLISLFGISDKKDTPE' A
#
# COMPACT_ATOMS: atom_id res chain seq x y z
N MET A 1 -12.35 1.78 -11.26
CA MET A 1 -11.26 2.64 -10.75
C MET A 1 -11.66 3.13 -9.37
N GLY A 2 -10.93 2.75 -8.32
CA GLY A 2 -11.29 3.08 -6.94
C GLY A 2 -10.91 4.52 -6.59
N PHE A 3 -11.76 5.21 -5.83
CA PHE A 3 -11.56 6.57 -5.34
C PHE A 3 -10.16 6.82 -4.72
N PHE A 4 -9.63 5.83 -4.00
CA PHE A 4 -8.30 5.88 -3.38
C PHE A 4 -7.14 5.91 -4.39
N GLN A 5 -7.27 5.25 -5.54
CA GLN A 5 -6.29 5.35 -6.63
C GLN A 5 -6.29 6.74 -7.27
N GLN A 6 -7.46 7.39 -7.37
CA GLN A 6 -7.53 8.76 -7.88
C GLN A 6 -6.85 9.75 -6.93
N ILE A 7 -7.02 9.57 -5.62
CA ILE A 7 -6.30 10.37 -4.61
C ILE A 7 -4.79 10.18 -4.75
N LEU A 8 -4.31 8.94 -4.89
CA LEU A 8 -2.89 8.64 -5.11
C LEU A 8 -2.31 9.24 -6.39
N ASN A 9 -3.12 9.35 -7.44
CA ASN A 9 -2.71 9.96 -8.70
C ASN A 9 -2.83 11.50 -8.66
N ALA A 10 -3.64 12.05 -7.75
CA ALA A 10 -3.80 13.48 -7.55
C ALA A 10 -2.72 14.07 -6.62
N ILE A 11 -2.14 13.26 -5.74
CA ILE A 11 -1.01 13.67 -4.89
C ILE A 11 0.32 13.59 -5.64
N SER A 12 1.32 14.35 -5.17
CA SER A 12 2.63 14.39 -5.80
C SER A 12 3.34 13.02 -5.77
N PRO A 13 4.28 12.75 -6.69
CA PRO A 13 5.04 11.50 -6.71
C PRO A 13 5.82 11.25 -5.41
N GLN A 14 6.25 12.31 -4.74
CA GLN A 14 6.95 12.25 -3.45
C GLN A 14 6.02 11.82 -2.32
N LEU A 15 4.80 12.37 -2.27
CA LEU A 15 3.77 11.96 -1.33
C LEU A 15 3.34 10.51 -1.56
N ARG A 16 3.20 10.08 -2.82
CA ARG A 16 2.92 8.68 -3.15
C ARG A 16 4.00 7.74 -2.62
N LYS A 17 5.28 8.08 -2.77
CA LYS A 17 6.39 7.28 -2.22
C LYS A 17 6.29 7.15 -0.69
N LEU A 18 6.04 8.25 0.02
CA LEU A 18 5.87 8.24 1.47
C LEU A 18 4.73 7.32 1.92
N VAL A 19 3.58 7.36 1.23
CA VAL A 19 2.43 6.49 1.53
C VAL A 19 2.78 5.02 1.29
N VAL A 20 3.48 4.72 0.20
CA VAL A 20 3.91 3.34 -0.12
C VAL A 20 4.92 2.84 0.91
N GLU A 21 5.95 3.62 1.24
CA GLU A 21 6.94 3.28 2.26
C GLU A 21 6.29 3.07 3.63
N PHE A 22 5.30 3.90 3.99
CA PHE A 22 4.54 3.73 5.22
C PHE A 22 3.78 2.40 5.23
N ILE A 23 3.05 2.06 4.16
CA ILE A 23 2.29 0.80 4.07
C ILE A 23 3.23 -0.42 4.10
N LEU A 24 4.40 -0.34 3.46
CA LEU A 24 5.42 -1.38 3.56
C LEU A 24 5.98 -1.53 4.98
N SER A 25 6.21 -0.41 5.68
CA SER A 25 6.64 -0.46 7.09
C SER A 25 5.56 -1.06 8.01
N LEU A 26 4.27 -0.86 7.69
CA LEU A 26 3.17 -1.50 8.42
C LEU A 26 3.14 -3.00 8.17
N LYS A 27 3.44 -3.46 6.96
CA LYS A 27 3.57 -4.88 6.63
C LYS A 27 4.67 -5.56 7.45
N GLU A 28 5.83 -4.92 7.58
CA GLU A 28 6.93 -5.45 8.41
C GLU A 28 6.55 -5.51 9.89
N LYS A 29 5.83 -4.50 10.39
CA LYS A 29 5.34 -4.50 11.78
C LYS A 29 4.25 -5.53 12.03
N ALA A 30 3.33 -5.71 11.08
CA ALA A 30 2.29 -6.73 11.13
C ALA A 30 2.90 -8.14 11.15
N ALA A 31 3.94 -8.39 10.37
CA ALA A 31 4.67 -9.66 10.39
C ALA A 31 5.41 -9.93 11.71
N ALA A 32 5.63 -8.90 12.53
CA ALA A 32 6.24 -9.03 13.85
C ALA A 32 5.20 -9.23 14.98
N THR A 33 3.90 -9.12 14.68
CA THR A 33 2.80 -9.39 15.62
C THR A 33 2.07 -10.69 15.26
N ASP A 34 1.71 -11.50 16.26
CA ASP A 34 0.88 -12.72 16.09
C ASP A 34 -0.62 -12.40 15.91
N ASN A 35 -0.95 -11.19 15.44
CA ASN A 35 -2.32 -10.73 15.29
C ASN A 35 -2.77 -10.84 13.83
N PRO A 36 -3.66 -11.80 13.48
CA PRO A 36 -4.11 -11.98 12.10
C PRO A 36 -4.92 -10.79 11.55
N LEU A 37 -5.42 -9.90 12.42
CA LEU A 37 -6.09 -8.68 11.98
C LEU A 37 -5.12 -7.68 11.36
N ASP A 38 -3.87 -7.63 11.83
CA ASP A 38 -2.87 -6.69 11.32
C ASP A 38 -2.54 -7.02 9.86
N ASP A 39 -2.37 -8.31 9.55
CA ASP A 39 -2.18 -8.79 8.18
C ASP A 39 -3.35 -8.45 7.25
N ILE A 40 -4.58 -8.61 7.74
CA ILE A 40 -5.80 -8.29 6.97
C ILE A 40 -5.88 -6.79 6.69
N VAL A 41 -5.59 -5.94 7.69
CA VAL A 41 -5.60 -4.48 7.52
C VAL A 41 -4.54 -4.04 6.52
N VAL A 42 -3.33 -4.59 6.60
CA VAL A 42 -2.26 -4.31 5.63
C VAL A 42 -2.66 -4.75 4.22
N ALA A 43 -3.22 -5.94 4.06
CA ALA A 43 -3.68 -6.43 2.76
C ALA A 43 -4.79 -5.54 2.16
N LEU A 44 -5.72 -5.06 2.98
CA LEU A 44 -6.76 -4.11 2.59
C LEU A 44 -6.16 -2.77 2.13
N LEU A 45 -5.19 -2.23 2.87
CA LEU A 45 -4.52 -0.98 2.50
C LEU A 45 -3.80 -1.12 1.16
N ILE A 46 -3.05 -2.21 0.96
CA ILE A 46 -2.37 -2.51 -0.31
C ILE A 46 -3.38 -2.56 -1.47
N SER A 47 -4.53 -3.22 -1.27
CA SER A 47 -5.59 -3.32 -2.28
C SER A 47 -6.28 -1.98 -2.56
N LEU A 48 -6.61 -1.19 -1.53
CA LEU A 48 -7.30 0.10 -1.67
C LEU A 48 -6.43 1.13 -2.39
N PHE A 49 -5.16 1.18 -2.02
CA PHE A 49 -4.18 2.07 -2.63
C PHE A 49 -3.63 1.51 -3.96
N GLY A 50 -4.05 0.31 -4.39
CA GLY A 50 -3.58 -0.31 -5.63
C GLY A 50 -2.07 -0.46 -5.67
N ILE A 51 -1.43 -0.62 -4.51
CA ILE A 51 0.01 -0.85 -4.38
C ILE A 51 0.22 -2.30 -4.77
N SER A 52 0.31 -2.58 -6.06
CA SER A 52 0.76 -3.88 -6.48
C SER A 52 2.26 -3.97 -6.21
N ASP A 53 2.72 -5.07 -5.62
CA ASP A 53 4.11 -5.56 -5.73
C ASP A 53 4.41 -5.97 -7.19
N LYS A 54 3.83 -5.26 -8.17
CA LYS A 54 4.28 -5.31 -9.54
C LYS A 54 5.58 -4.53 -9.53
N LYS A 55 6.68 -5.29 -9.51
CA LYS A 55 7.77 -5.01 -10.45
C LYS A 55 7.12 -4.57 -11.75
N ASP A 56 7.24 -3.29 -12.02
CA ASP A 56 6.93 -2.62 -13.26
C ASP A 56 7.29 -3.58 -14.41
N THR A 57 6.28 -4.21 -15.00
CA THR A 57 6.43 -4.99 -16.23
C THR A 57 5.80 -4.10 -17.29
N PRO A 58 6.62 -3.37 -18.06
CA PRO A 58 6.15 -2.66 -19.23
C PRO A 58 5.79 -3.72 -20.28
N GLU A 59 4.53 -3.76 -20.68
CA GLU A 59 4.10 -4.32 -21.96
C GLU A 59 4.04 -3.20 -23.00
#